data_AF-A0A536SHA6-F1
#
_entry.id   AF-A0A536SHA6-F1
#
_cell.length_a   1.000
_cell.length_b   1.000
_cell.length_c   1.000
_cell.angle_alpha   90.00
_cell.angle_beta   90.00
_cell.angle_gamma   90.00
#
_symmetry.space_group_name_H-M   'P 1'
#
loop_
_entity.id
_entity.type
_entity.pdbx_description
1 polymer ?
#
loop_
_entity_poly.entity_id
_entity_poly.type
_entity_poly.pdbx_seq_one_letter_code
_entity_poly.pdbx_strand_id
1 'polypeptide(L)'
;MNRRRPAPRGFTLVEILVALAVLAIALTAAGHSLGTAVDTTAALRERTLARWVAEDRLSELELRNEWPSLDTKEGDAEMGGRRFHWIQA
;
A
#
# COMPACT_ATOMS: atom_id res chain seq x y z
N MET A 1 28.87 -56.00 26.15
CA MET A 1 29.41 -54.64 26.37
C MET A 1 28.28 -53.63 26.14
N ASN A 2 27.55 -53.26 27.18
CA ASN A 2 26.31 -52.47 27.05
C ASN A 2 26.62 -50.97 27.03
N ARG A 3 26.69 -50.38 25.82
CA ARG A 3 26.85 -48.93 25.66
C ARG A 3 25.50 -48.26 25.95
N ARG A 4 25.39 -47.58 27.10
CA ARG A 4 24.22 -46.74 27.41
C ARG A 4 24.16 -45.61 26.38
N ARG A 5 23.06 -45.49 25.64
CA ARG A 5 22.81 -44.32 24.78
C ARG A 5 22.67 -43.07 25.68
N PRO A 6 23.34 -41.96 25.36
CA PRO A 6 23.16 -40.72 26.12
C PRO A 6 21.70 -40.26 26.01
N ALA A 7 21.13 -39.81 27.13
CA ALA A 7 19.81 -39.22 27.15
C ALA A 7 19.79 -37.92 26.32
N PRO A 8 18.71 -37.62 25.59
CA PRO A 8 18.60 -36.38 24.85
C PRO A 8 18.69 -35.19 25.79
N ARG A 9 19.52 -34.19 25.43
CA ARG A 9 19.66 -32.95 26.20
C ARG A 9 18.43 -32.08 25.93
N GLY A 10 17.82 -31.57 27.00
CA GLY A 10 16.71 -30.61 26.91
C GLY A 10 17.18 -29.21 26.50
N PHE A 11 16.22 -28.36 26.12
CA PHE A 11 16.47 -26.97 25.77
C PHE A 11 16.82 -26.13 27.00
N THR A 12 17.68 -25.13 26.81
CA THR A 12 18.04 -24.16 27.87
C THR A 12 17.11 -22.96 27.82
N LEU A 13 16.92 -22.28 28.96
CA LEU A 13 16.14 -21.02 29.02
C LEU A 13 16.64 -19.99 27.99
N VAL A 14 17.95 -19.86 27.84
CA VAL A 14 18.59 -18.92 26.90
C VAL A 14 18.19 -19.22 25.47
N GLU A 15 18.06 -20.49 25.09
CA GLU A 15 17.70 -20.89 23.73
C GLU A 15 16.25 -20.51 23.39
N ILE A 16 15.32 -20.66 24.34
CA ILE A 16 13.93 -20.21 24.16
C ILE A 16 13.88 -18.69 24.08
N LEU A 17 14.63 -17.98 24.93
CA LEU A 17 14.69 -16.51 24.89
C LEU A 17 15.22 -16.01 23.54
N VAL A 18 16.27 -16.63 23.01
CA VAL A 18 16.82 -16.31 21.69
C VAL A 18 15.81 -16.64 20.59
N ALA A 19 15.15 -17.80 20.65
CA ALA A 19 14.13 -18.17 19.67
C ALA A 19 12.96 -17.18 19.66
N LEU A 20 12.50 -16.75 20.84
CA LEU A 20 11.48 -15.73 20.98
C LEU A 20 11.95 -14.37 20.49
N ALA A 21 13.20 -13.99 20.74
CA ALA A 21 13.76 -12.74 20.22
C ALA A 21 13.80 -12.72 18.69
N VAL A 22 14.26 -13.80 18.05
CA VAL A 22 14.25 -13.95 16.58
C VAL A 22 12.81 -13.93 16.05
N LEU A 23 11.90 -14.65 16.70
CA LEU A 23 10.48 -14.67 16.32
C LEU A 23 9.87 -13.26 16.40
N ALA A 24 10.14 -12.51 17.47
CA ALA A 24 9.65 -11.16 17.64
C ALA A 24 10.14 -10.25 16.50
N ILE A 25 11.44 -10.30 16.18
CA ILE A 25 12.02 -9.53 15.07
C ILE A 25 11.35 -9.91 13.73
N ALA A 26 11.17 -11.21 13.47
CA ALA A 26 10.53 -11.69 12.25
C ALA A 26 9.08 -11.20 12.12
N LEU A 27 8.32 -11.24 13.22
CA LEU A 27 6.94 -10.74 13.25
C LEU A 27 6.87 -9.23 13.06
N THR A 28 7.79 -8.46 13.65
CA THR A 28 7.87 -7.01 13.42
C THR A 28 8.17 -6.69 11.96
N ALA A 29 9.12 -7.39 11.34
CA ALA A 29 9.45 -7.20 9.93
C ALA A 29 8.27 -7.56 9.01
N ALA A 30 7.57 -8.67 9.29
CA ALA A 30 6.38 -9.07 8.56
C ALA A 30 5.24 -8.03 8.70
N GLY A 31 5.00 -7.54 9.93
CA GLY A 31 4.02 -6.50 10.19
C GLY A 31 4.32 -5.21 9.42
N HIS A 32 5.59 -4.80 9.38
CA HIS A 32 6.02 -3.65 8.59
C HIS A 32 5.75 -3.85 7.09
N SER A 33 6.09 -5.01 6.54
CA SER A 33 5.82 -5.33 5.13
C SER A 33 4.33 -5.35 4.78
N LEU A 34 3.48 -5.76 5.71
CA LEU A 34 2.02 -5.71 5.52
C LEU A 34 1.52 -4.27 5.54
N GLY A 35 2.03 -3.44 6.44
CA GLY A 35 1.73 -2.01 6.49
C GLY A 35 2.06 -1.30 5.17
N THR A 36 3.27 -1.52 4.64
CA THR A 36 3.68 -0.90 3.38
C THR A 36 2.84 -1.37 2.19
N ALA A 37 2.39 -2.62 2.17
CA ALA A 37 1.49 -3.13 1.14
C ALA A 37 0.10 -2.48 1.18
N VAL A 38 -0.44 -2.25 2.39
CA VAL A 38 -1.71 -1.52 2.58
C VAL A 38 -1.59 -0.09 2.09
N ASP A 39 -0.53 0.62 2.49
CA ASP A 39 -0.29 2.01 2.06
C ASP A 39 -0.14 2.13 0.54
N THR A 40 0.60 1.20 -0.07
CA THR A 40 0.76 1.14 -1.52
C THR A 40 -0.57 0.95 -2.23
N THR A 41 -1.42 0.05 -1.72
CA THR A 41 -2.75 -0.21 -2.30
C THR A 41 -3.66 1.01 -2.17
N ALA A 42 -3.61 1.71 -1.04
CA ALA A 42 -4.36 2.96 -0.84
C ALA A 42 -3.91 4.05 -1.82
N ALA A 43 -2.60 4.22 -2.01
CA ALA A 43 -2.02 5.17 -2.96
C ALA A 43 -2.36 4.83 -4.41
N LEU A 44 -2.38 3.55 -4.79
CA LEU A 44 -2.82 3.12 -6.12
C LEU A 44 -4.30 3.43 -6.35
N ARG A 45 -5.16 3.15 -5.36
CA ARG A 45 -6.58 3.50 -5.42
C ARG A 45 -6.78 5.00 -5.62
N GLU A 46 -6.03 5.84 -4.90
CA GLU A 46 -6.05 7.29 -5.07
C GLU A 46 -5.74 7.72 -6.50
N ARG A 47 -4.65 7.20 -7.06
CA ARG A 47 -4.24 7.49 -8.44
C ARG A 47 -5.28 7.05 -9.45
N THR A 48 -5.91 5.89 -9.24
CA THR A 48 -6.99 5.42 -10.11
C THR A 48 -8.21 6.34 -10.08
N LEU A 49 -8.64 6.78 -8.89
CA LEU A 49 -9.78 7.71 -8.77
C LEU A 49 -9.45 9.06 -9.41
N ALA A 50 -8.25 9.60 -9.17
CA ALA A 50 -7.79 10.84 -9.81
C ALA A 50 -7.75 10.71 -11.34
N ARG A 51 -7.30 9.55 -11.84
CA ARG A 51 -7.29 9.25 -13.27
C ARG A 51 -8.70 9.21 -13.85
N TRP A 52 -9.67 8.60 -13.19
CA TRP A 52 -11.06 8.62 -13.66
C TRP A 52 -11.64 10.04 -13.70
N VAL A 53 -11.29 10.90 -12.74
CA VAL A 53 -11.64 12.33 -12.80
C VAL A 53 -11.03 12.99 -14.04
N ALA A 54 -9.76 12.71 -14.35
CA ALA A 54 -9.10 13.26 -15.54
C ALA A 54 -9.72 12.72 -16.84
N GLU A 55 -10.07 11.44 -16.90
CA GLU A 55 -10.75 10.81 -18.05
C GLU A 55 -12.15 11.38 -18.28
N ASP A 56 -12.90 11.66 -17.20
CA ASP A 56 -14.21 12.33 -17.26
C ASP A 56 -14.06 13.75 -17.83
N ARG A 57 -13.06 14.52 -17.37
CA ARG A 57 -12.78 15.86 -17.92
C ARG A 57 -12.39 15.81 -19.39
N LEU A 58 -11.51 14.88 -19.77
CA LEU A 58 -11.13 14.70 -21.17
C LEU A 58 -12.34 14.37 -22.05
N SER A 59 -13.20 13.47 -21.59
CA SER A 59 -14.42 13.08 -22.31
C SER A 59 -15.38 14.26 -22.46
N GLU A 60 -15.50 15.12 -21.44
CA GLU A 60 -16.32 16.34 -21.51
C GLU A 60 -15.83 17.28 -22.62
N LEU A 61 -14.51 17.44 -22.77
CA LEU A 61 -13.92 18.28 -23.82
C LEU A 61 -14.17 17.70 -25.22
N GLU A 62 -14.00 16.39 -25.38
CA GLU A 62 -14.26 15.70 -26.65
C GLU A 62 -15.74 15.86 -27.05
N LEU A 63 -16.68 15.72 -26.10
CA LEU A 63 -18.11 15.89 -26.35
C LEU A 63 -18.50 17.32 -26.72
N ARG A 64 -17.83 18.33 -26.14
CA ARG A 64 -18.07 19.73 -26.46
C ARG A 64 -17.58 20.11 -27.86
N ASN A 65 -16.67 19.32 -28.44
CA ASN A 65 -16.09 19.54 -29.78
C ASN A 65 -15.56 20.99 -29.97
N GLU A 66 -15.16 21.62 -28.87
CA GLU A 66 -14.59 22.96 -28.80
C GLU A 66 -13.09 22.84 -28.57
N TRP A 67 -12.29 23.58 -29.32
CA TRP A 67 -10.86 23.67 -29.04
C TRP A 67 -10.68 24.33 -27.67
N PRO A 68 -9.83 23.78 -26.77
CA PRO A 68 -9.61 24.40 -25.47
C PRO A 68 -9.15 25.85 -25.67
N SER A 69 -9.85 26.77 -25.03
CA SER A 69 -9.42 28.17 -24.91
C SER A 69 -8.03 28.19 -24.30
N LEU A 70 -7.17 29.16 -24.67
CA LEU A 70 -5.85 29.39 -24.05
C LEU A 70 -5.90 29.74 -22.54
N ASP A 71 -7.09 29.69 -21.95
CA ASP A 71 -7.35 30.03 -20.57
C ASP A 71 -7.36 28.75 -19.72
N THR A 72 -6.69 28.79 -18.58
CA THR A 72 -6.62 27.66 -17.66
C THR A 72 -7.93 27.54 -16.89
N LYS A 73 -8.60 26.40 -17.03
CA LYS A 73 -9.81 26.06 -16.27
C LYS A 73 -9.42 25.16 -15.11
N GLU A 74 -9.99 25.42 -13.94
CA GLU A 74 -9.78 24.60 -12.75
C GLU A 74 -11.10 24.38 -12.02
N GLY A 75 -11.15 23.34 -11.20
CA GLY A 75 -12.35 23.02 -10.43
C GLY A 75 -12.17 21.83 -9.51
N ASP A 76 -13.24 21.49 -8.80
CA ASP A 76 -13.29 20.31 -7.93
C ASP A 76 -14.21 19.25 -8.51
N ALA A 77 -13.85 17.99 -8.32
CA ALA A 77 -14.67 16.83 -8.65
C ALA A 77 -14.74 15.88 -7.45
N GLU A 78 -15.90 15.25 -7.24
CA GLU A 78 -16.07 14.24 -6.20
C GLU A 78 -16.07 12.85 -6.83
N MET A 79 -15.20 11.97 -6.36
CA MET A 79 -15.05 10.61 -6.89
C MET A 79 -14.70 9.65 -5.75
N GLY A 80 -15.49 8.58 -5.61
CA GLY A 80 -15.26 7.57 -4.57
C GLY A 80 -15.29 8.11 -3.13
N GLY A 81 -16.09 9.15 -2.88
CA GLY A 81 -16.20 9.83 -1.58
C GLY A 81 -15.02 10.75 -1.25
N ARG A 82 -14.21 11.14 -2.25
CA ARG A 82 -13.09 12.07 -2.11
C ARG A 82 -13.20 13.22 -3.09
N ARG A 83 -12.70 14.38 -2.69
CA ARG A 83 -12.61 15.58 -3.55
C ARG A 83 -11.24 15.63 -4.23
N PHE A 84 -11.24 15.85 -5.54
CA PHE A 84 -10.07 16.04 -6.39
C PHE A 84 -10.13 17.42 -7.03
N HIS A 85 -9.07 18.21 -6.87
CA HIS A 85 -8.89 19.45 -7.59
C HIS A 85 -8.23 19.14 -8.94
N TRP A 86 -8.83 19.59 -10.04
CA TRP A 86 -8.33 19.41 -11.40
C TRP A 86 -8.02 20.75 -12.03
N ILE A 87 -7.00 20.75 -12.91
CA ILE A 87 -6.54 21.92 -13.65
C ILE A 87 -6.39 21.48 -15.12
N GLN A 88 -6.86 22.31 -16.03
CA GLN A 88 -6.89 22.10 -17.46
C GLN A 88 -6.37 23.37 -18.14
N ALA A 89 -5.24 23.26 -18.83
CA ALA A 89 -4.67 24.35 -19.64
C ALA A 89 -4.95 24.14 -21.14
#